data_AF-A0A8J7N6M7-F1
#
_entry.id   AF-A0A8J7N6M7-F1
#
_cell.length_a   1.000
_cell.length_b   1.000
_cell.length_c   1.000
_cell.angle_alpha   90.00
_cell.angle_beta   90.00
_cell.angle_gamma   90.00
#
_symmetry.space_group_name_H-M   'P 1'
#
loop_
_entity.id
_entity.type
_entity.pdbx_description
1 polymer ?
#
loop_
_entity_poly.entity_id
_entity_poly.type
_entity_poly.pdbx_seq_one_letter_code
_entity_poly.pdbx_strand_id
1 'polypeptide(L)'
;MADLPTLDLPAAARVVIIGGGVSGCSVAYHLAERGWTDIVLLERRQLTCGTTWHAAGLIGQLRASRNMTRLAKYSADLYGRLETETGLATGFSRRGSITVALTEARREELLRQAALARAFDVEVTELGPGEVAALYPHLETSDVRFGVHLPGDGQADPANIALALAKGARLRGARIVEGVTVRSVTTDRGRVTGIDWVAAGE
;
A
#
# COMPACT_ATOMS: atom_id res chain seq x y z
N MET A 1 13.51 29.70 26.22
CA MET A 1 13.43 29.16 24.84
C MET A 1 14.12 27.82 24.87
N ALA A 2 13.37 26.72 24.78
CA ALA A 2 13.99 25.40 24.68
C ALA A 2 14.60 25.28 23.28
N ASP A 3 15.88 24.92 23.19
CA ASP A 3 16.52 24.57 21.93
C ASP A 3 15.70 23.47 21.26
N LEU A 4 15.14 23.76 20.10
CA LEU A 4 14.59 22.73 19.23
C LEU A 4 15.73 21.79 18.86
N PRO A 5 15.55 20.46 18.89
CA PRO A 5 16.60 19.55 18.48
C PRO A 5 17.02 19.88 17.06
N THR A 6 18.27 20.31 16.87
CA THR A 6 18.86 20.50 15.55
C THR A 6 18.67 19.22 14.76
N LEU A 7 17.91 19.33 13.67
CA LEU A 7 17.58 18.20 12.83
C LEU A 7 18.87 17.70 12.17
N ASP A 8 19.40 16.58 12.63
CA ASP A 8 20.57 15.96 12.04
C ASP A 8 20.13 15.30 10.71
N LEU A 9 20.46 15.92 9.59
CA LEU A 9 20.31 15.35 8.25
C LEU A 9 21.69 15.25 7.59
N PRO A 10 21.99 14.14 6.89
CA PRO A 10 23.30 14.02 6.24
C PRO A 10 23.43 15.06 5.11
N ALA A 11 24.64 15.61 4.95
CA ALA A 11 24.91 16.59 3.89
C ALA A 11 24.75 16.01 2.47
N ALA A 12 24.79 14.69 2.33
CA ALA A 12 24.54 13.97 1.08
C ALA A 12 23.83 12.65 1.35
N ALA A 13 23.04 12.19 0.38
CA ALA A 13 22.37 10.90 0.40
C ALA A 13 22.38 10.31 -1.01
N ARG A 14 22.43 8.98 -1.12
CA ARG A 14 22.31 8.29 -2.40
C ARG A 14 20.88 8.36 -2.94
N VAL A 15 19.89 8.30 -2.04
CA VAL A 15 18.48 8.41 -2.38
C VAL A 15 17.77 9.30 -1.38
N VAL A 16 17.02 10.28 -1.89
CA VAL A 16 16.09 11.08 -1.10
C VAL A 16 14.66 10.77 -1.55
N ILE A 17 13.82 10.34 -0.62
CA ILE A 17 12.41 10.03 -0.82
C ILE A 17 11.58 11.14 -0.18
N ILE A 18 10.76 11.83 -0.97
CA ILE A 18 9.95 12.96 -0.50
C ILE A 18 8.52 12.46 -0.29
N GLY A 19 8.09 12.36 0.98
CA GLY A 19 6.75 11.94 1.40
C GLY A 19 6.72 10.59 2.12
N GLY A 20 6.17 10.60 3.34
CA GLY A 20 6.05 9.47 4.26
C GLY A 20 4.70 8.75 4.20
N GLY A 21 4.05 8.76 3.03
CA GLY A 21 2.90 7.89 2.76
C GLY A 21 3.32 6.45 2.46
N VAL A 22 2.35 5.55 2.28
CA VAL A 22 2.60 4.12 2.01
C VAL A 22 3.55 3.89 0.83
N SER A 23 3.45 4.68 -0.24
CA SER A 23 4.34 4.57 -1.39
C SER A 23 5.79 4.95 -1.06
N GLY A 24 6.01 6.03 -0.32
CA GLY A 24 7.36 6.45 0.09
C GLY A 24 8.00 5.44 1.04
N CYS A 25 7.24 4.98 2.04
CA CYS A 25 7.69 3.93 2.96
C CYS A 25 7.99 2.62 2.21
N SER A 26 7.16 2.26 1.23
CA SER A 26 7.39 1.08 0.38
C SER A 26 8.68 1.22 -0.43
N VAL A 27 8.92 2.37 -1.07
CA VAL A 27 10.18 2.61 -1.81
C VAL A 27 11.39 2.49 -0.87
N ALA A 28 11.34 3.11 0.31
CA ALA A 28 12.42 3.03 1.30
C ALA A 28 12.70 1.58 1.72
N TYR A 29 11.64 0.82 2.04
CA TYR A 29 11.72 -0.59 2.41
C TYR A 29 12.40 -1.42 1.33
N HIS A 30 11.93 -1.32 0.08
CA HIS A 30 12.42 -2.17 -1.02
C HIS A 30 13.84 -1.81 -1.47
N LEU A 31 14.24 -0.54 -1.38
CA LEU A 31 15.62 -0.12 -1.62
C LEU A 31 16.55 -0.68 -0.54
N ALA A 32 16.17 -0.53 0.74
CA ALA A 32 16.96 -1.05 1.85
C ALA A 32 17.05 -2.58 1.84
N GLU A 33 15.96 -3.28 1.51
CA GLU A 33 15.92 -4.74 1.28
C GLU A 33 16.92 -5.18 0.19
N ARG A 34 17.11 -4.37 -0.85
CA ARG A 34 18.07 -4.60 -1.95
C ARG A 34 19.50 -4.19 -1.60
N GLY A 35 19.77 -3.81 -0.35
CA GLY A 35 21.11 -3.45 0.14
C GLY A 35 21.55 -2.04 -0.26
N TRP A 36 20.65 -1.16 -0.68
CA TRP A 36 20.99 0.24 -0.88
C TRP A 36 21.23 0.92 0.48
N THR A 37 22.30 1.70 0.57
CA THR A 37 22.65 2.54 1.72
C THR A 37 22.37 4.01 1.41
N ASP A 38 22.49 4.87 2.42
CA ASP A 38 22.34 6.33 2.30
C ASP A 38 20.97 6.74 1.75
N ILE A 39 19.93 6.06 2.25
CA ILE A 39 18.52 6.32 1.95
C ILE A 39 17.96 7.25 3.02
N VAL A 40 17.41 8.39 2.58
CA VAL A 40 16.73 9.35 3.45
C VAL A 40 15.28 9.53 2.98
N LEU A 41 14.30 9.30 3.85
CA LEU A 41 12.91 9.67 3.64
C LEU A 41 12.58 10.91 4.46
N LEU A 42 12.02 11.92 3.82
CA LEU A 42 11.58 13.17 4.45
C LEU A 42 10.06 13.30 4.38
N GLU A 43 9.42 13.51 5.52
CA GLU A 43 7.99 13.73 5.63
C GLU A 43 7.71 15.09 6.28
N ARG A 44 6.87 15.91 5.64
CA ARG A 44 6.56 17.28 6.07
C ARG A 44 5.90 17.38 7.45
N ARG A 45 5.15 16.37 7.87
CA ARG A 45 4.54 16.28 9.20
C ARG A 45 4.85 14.92 9.79
N GLN A 46 3.83 14.10 10.03
CA GLN A 46 3.98 12.73 10.50
C GLN A 46 3.80 11.75 9.35
N LEU A 47 4.40 10.57 9.44
CA LEU A 47 4.16 9.46 8.53
C LEU A 47 2.66 9.25 8.40
N THR A 48 2.23 8.88 7.19
CA THR A 48 0.83 8.60 6.83
C THR A 48 -0.11 9.82 6.75
N CYS A 49 0.33 11.04 7.12
CA CYS A 49 -0.53 12.23 7.23
C CYS A 49 -1.15 12.74 5.91
N GLY A 50 -0.82 12.13 4.77
CA GLY A 50 -1.43 12.37 3.47
C GLY A 50 -2.71 11.55 3.27
N THR A 51 -2.80 10.85 2.13
CA THR A 51 -3.98 10.02 1.80
C THR A 51 -3.98 8.66 2.48
N THR A 52 -2.84 8.22 3.01
CA THR A 52 -2.68 6.88 3.57
C THR A 52 -3.59 6.65 4.78
N TRP A 53 -3.58 7.54 5.77
CA TRP A 53 -4.28 7.28 7.05
C TRP A 53 -5.80 7.06 6.91
N HIS A 54 -6.44 7.67 5.90
CA HIS A 54 -7.89 7.62 5.72
C HIS A 54 -8.34 6.67 4.59
N ALA A 55 -7.43 5.86 4.04
CA ALA A 55 -7.83 4.85 3.08
C ALA A 55 -8.68 3.75 3.75
N ALA A 56 -9.64 3.18 3.03
CA ALA A 56 -10.54 2.14 3.56
C ALA A 56 -9.85 0.78 3.82
N GLY A 57 -8.61 0.61 3.34
CA GLY A 57 -7.81 -0.58 3.60
C GLY A 57 -8.15 -1.81 2.76
N LEU A 58 -8.95 -1.69 1.70
CA LEU A 58 -9.31 -2.81 0.84
C LEU A 58 -8.10 -3.29 0.02
N ILE A 59 -7.78 -4.59 0.14
CA ILE A 59 -6.65 -5.25 -0.53
C ILE A 59 -7.21 -6.27 -1.52
N GLY A 60 -7.49 -5.82 -2.74
CA GLY A 60 -7.87 -6.70 -3.85
C GLY A 60 -6.66 -7.15 -4.68
N GLN A 61 -6.64 -8.38 -5.17
CA GLN A 61 -5.55 -8.94 -5.98
C GLN A 61 -5.72 -8.72 -7.49
N LEU A 62 -6.94 -8.88 -8.03
CA LEU A 62 -7.18 -8.75 -9.46
C LEU A 62 -7.03 -7.31 -9.95
N ARG A 63 -6.30 -7.10 -11.04
CA ARG A 63 -6.19 -5.81 -11.74
C ARG A 63 -6.36 -6.02 -13.26
N ALA A 64 -6.53 -4.91 -13.97
CA ALA A 64 -6.81 -4.90 -15.42
C ALA A 64 -5.72 -5.57 -16.28
N SER A 65 -4.49 -5.71 -15.79
CA SER A 65 -3.40 -6.35 -16.51
C SER A 65 -2.66 -7.37 -15.64
N ARG A 66 -2.04 -8.35 -16.29
CA ARG A 66 -1.28 -9.42 -15.62
C ARG A 66 -0.18 -8.86 -14.71
N ASN A 67 0.54 -7.83 -15.15
CA ASN A 67 1.62 -7.23 -14.36
C ASN A 67 1.10 -6.50 -13.13
N MET A 68 -0.01 -5.78 -13.25
CA MET A 68 -0.64 -5.13 -12.10
C MET A 68 -1.21 -6.14 -11.11
N THR A 69 -1.77 -7.26 -11.60
CA THR A 69 -2.23 -8.37 -10.74
C THR A 69 -1.06 -9.02 -10.00
N ARG A 70 0.07 -9.25 -10.67
CA ARG A 70 1.29 -9.75 -10.02
C ARG A 70 1.78 -8.82 -8.91
N LEU A 71 1.78 -7.51 -9.16
CA LEU A 71 2.15 -6.51 -8.16
C LEU A 71 1.19 -6.52 -6.96
N ALA A 72 -0.12 -6.56 -7.20
CA ALA A 72 -1.13 -6.59 -6.15
C ALA A 72 -1.05 -7.87 -5.29
N LYS A 73 -0.84 -9.04 -5.92
CA LYS A 73 -0.59 -10.31 -5.21
C LYS A 73 0.65 -10.21 -4.33
N TYR A 74 1.76 -9.70 -4.88
CA TYR A 74 2.98 -9.49 -4.12
C TYR A 74 2.76 -8.55 -2.92
N SER A 75 2.03 -7.45 -3.10
CA SER A 75 1.70 -6.53 -2.01
C SER A 75 0.90 -7.21 -0.90
N ALA A 76 -0.15 -7.97 -1.25
CA ALA A 76 -0.94 -8.73 -0.27
C ALA A 76 -0.07 -9.74 0.52
N ASP A 77 0.82 -10.44 -0.17
CA ASP A 77 1.73 -11.40 0.45
C ASP A 77 2.78 -10.73 1.34
N LEU A 78 3.34 -9.59 0.91
CA LEU A 78 4.24 -8.78 1.71
C LEU A 78 3.57 -8.29 2.99
N TYR A 79 2.36 -7.73 2.89
CA TYR A 79 1.63 -7.21 4.05
C TYR A 79 1.34 -8.28 5.10
N GLY A 80 1.14 -9.54 4.68
CA GLY A 80 0.98 -10.67 5.59
C GLY A 80 2.27 -11.11 6.30
N ARG A 81 3.46 -10.76 5.80
CA ARG A 81 4.75 -11.16 6.40
C ARG A 81 5.45 -10.03 7.16
N LEU A 82 5.06 -8.78 6.94
CA LEU A 82 5.68 -7.62 7.59
C LEU A 82 5.66 -7.68 9.12
N GLU A 83 4.64 -8.29 9.72
CA GLU A 83 4.59 -8.45 11.18
C GLU A 83 5.69 -9.35 11.70
N THR A 84 5.90 -10.51 11.07
CA THR A 84 6.99 -11.44 11.44
C THR A 84 8.35 -10.77 11.30
N GLU A 85 8.53 -9.94 10.28
CA GLU A 85 9.79 -9.25 10.01
C GLU A 85 10.05 -8.07 10.96
N THR A 86 9.02 -7.27 11.23
CA THR A 86 9.18 -5.97 11.89
C THR A 86 8.63 -5.94 13.31
N GLY A 87 7.87 -6.96 13.73
CA GLY A 87 7.13 -6.98 14.99
C GLY A 87 6.01 -5.94 15.05
N LEU A 88 5.56 -5.39 13.91
CA LEU A 88 4.42 -4.48 13.83
C LEU A 88 3.36 -5.06 12.90
N ALA A 89 2.18 -5.34 13.45
CA ALA A 89 1.05 -5.88 12.70
C ALA A 89 0.53 -4.87 11.68
N THR A 90 0.25 -5.32 10.45
CA THR A 90 -0.37 -4.51 9.40
C THR A 90 -1.90 -4.46 9.51
N GLY A 91 -2.48 -5.28 10.39
CA GLY A 91 -3.92 -5.53 10.45
C GLY A 91 -4.46 -6.30 9.24
N PHE A 92 -3.60 -6.86 8.38
CA PHE A 92 -4.04 -7.58 7.19
C PHE A 92 -4.80 -8.85 7.54
N SER A 93 -6.05 -8.93 7.10
CA SER A 93 -6.95 -10.07 7.28
C SER A 93 -7.49 -10.49 5.92
N ARG A 94 -7.18 -11.73 5.51
CA ARG A 94 -7.68 -12.35 4.28
C ARG A 94 -9.11 -12.84 4.51
N ARG A 95 -10.07 -11.94 4.35
CA ARG A 95 -11.51 -12.23 4.49
C ARG A 95 -12.22 -12.40 3.15
N GLY A 96 -11.45 -12.39 2.06
CA GLY A 96 -11.97 -12.41 0.70
C GLY A 96 -12.70 -11.14 0.31
N SER A 97 -13.23 -11.13 -0.91
CA SER A 97 -14.12 -10.11 -1.41
C SER A 97 -15.24 -10.76 -2.22
N ILE A 98 -16.46 -10.22 -2.12
CA ILE A 98 -17.61 -10.63 -2.91
C ILE A 98 -18.05 -9.44 -3.75
N THR A 99 -18.18 -9.64 -5.06
CA THR A 99 -18.83 -8.66 -5.96
C THR A 99 -20.07 -9.29 -6.56
N VAL A 100 -21.22 -8.62 -6.44
CA VAL A 100 -22.51 -9.10 -6.95
C VAL A 100 -22.94 -8.38 -8.22
N ALA A 101 -23.76 -9.06 -9.03
CA ALA A 101 -24.43 -8.51 -10.19
C ALA A 101 -25.94 -8.50 -9.98
N LEU A 102 -26.54 -7.32 -10.14
CA LEU A 102 -28.00 -7.12 -10.08
C LEU A 102 -28.66 -7.12 -11.47
N THR A 103 -27.84 -7.09 -12.52
CA THR A 103 -28.28 -7.09 -13.93
C THR A 103 -27.52 -8.13 -14.75
N GLU A 104 -28.11 -8.59 -15.86
CA GLU A 104 -27.43 -9.52 -16.77
C GLU A 104 -26.16 -8.91 -17.39
N ALA A 105 -26.17 -7.61 -17.70
CA ALA A 105 -25.00 -6.91 -18.21
C ALA A 105 -23.84 -6.90 -17.18
N ARG A 106 -24.16 -6.68 -15.89
CA ARG A 106 -23.17 -6.77 -14.82
C ARG A 106 -22.68 -8.19 -14.62
N ARG A 107 -23.55 -9.19 -14.76
CA ARG A 107 -23.17 -10.62 -14.70
C ARG A 107 -22.17 -10.97 -15.80
N GLU A 108 -22.41 -10.54 -17.02
CA GLU A 108 -21.48 -10.74 -18.14
C GLU A 108 -20.11 -10.10 -17.86
N GLU A 109 -20.10 -8.89 -17.29
CA GLU A 109 -18.86 -8.25 -16.87
C GLU A 109 -18.11 -9.06 -15.80
N LEU A 110 -18.80 -9.57 -14.78
CA LEU A 110 -18.19 -10.39 -13.74
C LEU A 110 -17.66 -11.73 -14.27
N LEU A 111 -18.34 -12.35 -15.24
CA LEU A 111 -17.83 -13.56 -15.90
C LEU A 111 -16.53 -13.28 -16.67
N ARG A 112 -16.44 -12.13 -17.35
CA ARG A 112 -15.19 -11.67 -17.99
C ARG A 112 -14.08 -11.43 -16.95
N GLN A 113 -14.40 -10.83 -15.81
CA GLN A 113 -13.44 -10.64 -14.72
C GLN A 113 -12.97 -11.98 -14.11
N ALA A 114 -13.87 -12.94 -13.92
CA ALA A 114 -13.54 -14.28 -13.42
C ALA A 114 -12.62 -15.04 -14.39
N ALA A 115 -12.88 -14.94 -15.69
CA ALA A 115 -11.99 -15.50 -16.71
C ALA A 115 -10.58 -14.86 -16.67
N LEU A 116 -10.50 -13.54 -16.49
CA LEU A 116 -9.21 -12.84 -16.32
C LEU A 116 -8.49 -13.25 -15.03
N ALA A 117 -9.21 -13.39 -13.92
CA ALA A 117 -8.64 -13.88 -12.66
C ALA A 117 -8.00 -15.25 -12.83
N ARG A 118 -8.70 -16.21 -13.44
CA ARG A 118 -8.15 -17.53 -13.76
C ARG A 118 -6.91 -17.44 -14.66
N ALA A 119 -6.95 -16.60 -15.70
CA ALA A 119 -5.81 -16.41 -16.60
C ALA A 119 -4.58 -15.76 -15.91
N PHE A 120 -4.79 -15.05 -14.80
CA PHE A 120 -3.74 -14.38 -14.03
C PHE A 120 -3.41 -15.10 -12.70
N ASP A 121 -3.82 -16.35 -12.55
CA ASP A 121 -3.57 -17.18 -11.38
C ASP A 121 -4.13 -16.58 -10.07
N VAL A 122 -5.29 -15.91 -10.16
CA VAL A 122 -6.05 -15.41 -9.00
C VAL A 122 -7.21 -16.37 -8.77
N GLU A 123 -7.30 -16.90 -7.55
CA GLU A 123 -8.42 -17.74 -7.14
C GLU A 123 -9.72 -16.95 -7.20
N VAL A 124 -10.72 -17.52 -7.88
CA VAL A 124 -12.04 -16.92 -8.03
C VAL A 124 -13.09 -18.02 -8.11
N THR A 125 -14.19 -17.82 -7.38
CA THR A 125 -15.35 -18.70 -7.41
C THR A 125 -16.55 -17.91 -7.92
N GLU A 126 -17.21 -18.44 -8.92
CA GLU A 126 -18.49 -17.92 -9.42
C GLU A 126 -19.60 -18.41 -8.48
N LEU A 127 -20.51 -17.52 -8.09
CA LEU A 127 -21.53 -17.80 -7.09
C LEU A 127 -22.93 -17.56 -7.65
N GLY A 128 -23.84 -18.48 -7.38
CA GLY A 128 -25.28 -18.25 -7.47
C GLY A 128 -25.78 -17.39 -6.30
N PRO A 129 -27.01 -16.84 -6.38
CA PRO A 129 -27.57 -15.98 -5.33
C PRO A 129 -27.62 -16.64 -3.94
N GLY A 130 -27.97 -17.93 -3.88
CA GLY A 130 -28.00 -18.68 -2.62
C GLY A 130 -26.62 -18.86 -1.98
N GLU A 131 -25.57 -19.00 -2.78
CA GLU A 131 -24.20 -19.11 -2.30
C GLU A 131 -23.67 -17.76 -1.79
N VAL A 132 -24.06 -16.65 -2.43
CA VAL A 132 -23.80 -15.30 -1.93
C VAL A 132 -24.43 -15.10 -0.55
N ALA A 133 -25.70 -15.47 -0.38
CA ALA A 133 -26.40 -15.37 0.91
C ALA A 133 -25.77 -16.27 1.98
N ALA A 134 -25.31 -17.47 1.62
CA ALA A 134 -24.62 -18.36 2.54
C ALA A 134 -23.25 -17.80 2.98
N LEU A 135 -22.51 -17.14 2.08
CA LEU A 135 -21.20 -16.60 2.37
C LEU A 135 -21.26 -15.30 3.18
N TYR A 136 -22.27 -14.44 2.94
CA TYR A 136 -22.51 -13.24 3.75
C TYR A 136 -24.00 -13.07 4.09
N PRO A 137 -24.48 -13.67 5.21
CA PRO A 137 -25.90 -13.72 5.57
C PRO A 137 -26.58 -12.38 5.85
N HIS A 138 -25.80 -11.29 5.97
CA HIS A 138 -26.34 -9.95 6.19
C HIS A 138 -26.65 -9.19 4.90
N LEU A 139 -26.35 -9.79 3.73
CA LEU A 139 -26.65 -9.17 2.43
C LEU A 139 -28.10 -9.46 2.03
N GLU A 140 -28.83 -8.43 1.62
CA GLU A 140 -30.08 -8.60 0.89
C GLU A 140 -29.77 -9.14 -0.51
N THR A 141 -30.37 -10.26 -0.89
CA THR A 141 -30.02 -11.02 -2.10
C THR A 141 -31.19 -11.27 -3.05
N SER A 142 -32.38 -10.73 -2.76
CA SER A 142 -33.58 -10.93 -3.58
C SER A 142 -33.45 -10.47 -5.03
N ASP A 143 -32.60 -9.48 -5.32
CA ASP A 143 -32.31 -8.97 -6.67
C ASP A 143 -30.93 -9.39 -7.22
N VAL A 144 -30.15 -10.16 -6.45
CA VAL A 144 -28.86 -10.68 -6.89
C VAL A 144 -29.06 -11.77 -7.92
N ARG A 145 -28.37 -11.63 -9.06
CA ARG A 145 -28.40 -12.60 -10.17
C ARG A 145 -27.19 -13.51 -10.20
N PHE A 146 -26.05 -13.01 -9.71
CA PHE A 146 -24.76 -13.68 -9.76
C PHE A 146 -23.77 -12.99 -8.82
N GLY A 147 -22.75 -13.71 -8.38
CA GLY A 147 -21.62 -13.14 -7.64
C GLY A 147 -20.29 -13.76 -8.07
N VAL A 148 -19.20 -13.08 -7.73
CA VAL A 148 -17.86 -13.66 -7.75
C VAL A 148 -17.22 -13.45 -6.39
N HIS A 149 -16.52 -14.46 -5.91
CA HIS A 149 -15.78 -14.44 -4.65
C HIS A 149 -14.29 -14.66 -4.90
N LEU A 150 -13.46 -13.76 -4.38
CA LEU A 150 -12.00 -13.86 -4.42
C LEU A 150 -11.48 -14.04 -2.99
N PRO A 151 -11.20 -15.27 -2.52
CA PRO A 151 -10.84 -15.53 -1.13
C PRO A 151 -9.47 -14.95 -0.72
N GLY A 152 -8.59 -14.71 -1.70
CA GLY A 152 -7.26 -14.14 -1.47
C GLY A 152 -7.26 -12.64 -1.17
N ASP A 153 -8.37 -11.96 -1.42
CA ASP A 153 -8.57 -10.54 -1.09
C ASP A 153 -8.73 -10.34 0.42
N GLY A 154 -8.67 -9.08 0.87
CA GLY A 154 -8.87 -8.78 2.27
C GLY A 154 -8.90 -7.31 2.60
N GLN A 155 -8.66 -7.03 3.88
CA GLN A 155 -8.57 -5.67 4.41
C GLN A 155 -7.35 -5.56 5.33
N ALA A 156 -6.74 -4.38 5.38
CA ALA A 156 -5.65 -4.06 6.30
C ALA A 156 -5.81 -2.65 6.85
N ASP A 157 -5.03 -2.29 7.88
CA ASP A 157 -4.89 -0.92 8.33
C ASP A 157 -3.81 -0.22 7.48
N PRO A 158 -4.17 0.78 6.65
CA PRO A 158 -3.23 1.42 5.75
C PRO A 158 -2.11 2.17 6.48
N ALA A 159 -2.40 2.76 7.64
CA ALA A 159 -1.40 3.47 8.41
C ALA A 159 -0.38 2.47 8.97
N ASN A 160 -0.85 1.36 9.53
CA ASN A 160 0.02 0.30 10.04
C ASN A 160 0.85 -0.37 8.94
N ILE A 161 0.32 -0.54 7.72
CA ILE A 161 1.13 -0.98 6.57
C ILE A 161 2.31 -0.03 6.34
N ALA A 162 2.03 1.28 6.24
CA ALA A 162 3.08 2.27 6.00
C ALA A 162 4.10 2.34 7.15
N LEU A 163 3.65 2.22 8.39
CA LEU A 163 4.51 2.19 9.57
C LEU A 163 5.36 0.91 9.64
N ALA A 164 4.80 -0.25 9.29
CA ALA A 164 5.53 -1.51 9.24
C ALA A 164 6.61 -1.48 8.15
N LEU A 165 6.28 -0.96 6.95
CA LEU A 165 7.26 -0.72 5.88
C LEU A 165 8.37 0.24 6.33
N ALA A 166 8.00 1.35 6.96
CA ALA A 166 8.97 2.33 7.50
C ALA A 166 9.88 1.71 8.56
N LYS A 167 9.33 0.87 9.45
CA LYS A 167 10.12 0.14 10.45
C LYS A 167 11.07 -0.84 9.79
N GLY A 168 10.62 -1.61 8.81
CA GLY A 168 11.47 -2.52 8.03
C GLY A 168 12.61 -1.79 7.31
N ALA A 169 12.35 -0.60 6.77
CA ALA A 169 13.38 0.25 6.17
C ALA A 169 14.41 0.73 7.22
N ARG A 170 13.95 1.21 8.39
CA ARG A 170 14.80 1.66 9.50
C ARG A 170 15.69 0.54 10.05
N LEU A 171 15.15 -0.67 10.21
CA LEU A 171 15.92 -1.86 10.64
C LEU A 171 17.08 -2.19 9.68
N ARG A 172 17.01 -1.74 8.44
CA ARG A 172 18.03 -1.89 7.39
C ARG A 172 18.84 -0.62 7.14
N GLY A 173 18.77 0.37 8.02
CA GLY A 173 19.61 1.56 7.97
C GLY A 173 19.06 2.75 7.18
N ALA A 174 17.82 2.69 6.67
CA ALA A 174 17.20 3.88 6.08
C ALA A 174 16.91 4.94 7.16
N ARG A 175 17.23 6.20 6.90
CA ARG A 175 16.91 7.33 7.78
C ARG A 175 15.55 7.90 7.39
N ILE A 176 14.60 7.93 8.32
CA ILE A 176 13.25 8.46 8.07
C ILE A 176 12.99 9.59 9.05
N VAL A 177 12.79 10.79 8.52
CA VAL A 177 12.70 12.03 9.29
C VAL A 177 11.38 12.75 9.00
N GLU A 178 10.61 12.94 10.07
CA GLU A 178 9.33 13.63 10.10
C GLU A 178 9.54 15.13 10.42
N GLY A 179 8.54 15.97 10.12
CA GLY A 179 8.64 17.42 10.29
C GLY A 179 9.60 18.12 9.33
N VAL A 180 9.88 17.56 8.15
CA VAL A 180 10.78 18.16 7.15
C VAL A 180 10.03 18.43 5.85
N THR A 181 9.84 19.72 5.55
CA THR A 181 9.19 20.12 4.30
C THR A 181 10.24 20.41 3.24
N VAL A 182 10.30 19.59 2.20
CA VAL A 182 11.07 19.90 0.99
C VAL A 182 10.37 21.02 0.21
N ARG A 183 11.11 22.08 -0.11
CA ARG A 183 10.61 23.30 -0.78
C ARG A 183 10.94 23.33 -2.26
N SER A 184 12.12 22.85 -2.62
CA SER A 184 12.63 22.84 -3.99
C SER A 184 13.52 21.64 -4.25
N VAL A 185 13.60 21.27 -5.52
CA VAL A 185 14.55 20.29 -6.05
C VAL A 185 15.52 21.05 -6.94
N THR A 186 16.80 21.02 -6.60
CA THR A 186 17.85 21.70 -7.34
C THR A 186 18.31 20.82 -8.49
N THR A 187 18.46 21.41 -9.68
CA THR A 187 18.90 20.70 -10.88
C THR A 187 20.08 21.42 -11.52
N ASP A 188 21.03 20.65 -12.03
CA ASP A 188 22.14 21.12 -12.85
C ASP A 188 22.25 20.24 -14.10
N ARG A 189 22.24 20.87 -15.28
CA ARG A 189 22.34 20.21 -16.59
C ARG A 189 21.42 19.00 -16.77
N GLY A 190 20.16 19.13 -16.33
CA GLY A 190 19.13 18.07 -16.44
C GLY A 190 19.25 16.95 -15.41
N ARG A 191 20.12 17.09 -14.39
CA ARG A 191 20.27 16.13 -13.29
C ARG A 191 19.86 16.78 -11.97
N VAL A 192 19.10 16.07 -11.15
CA VAL A 192 18.84 16.48 -9.75
C VAL A 192 20.15 16.41 -8.96
N THR A 193 20.49 17.51 -8.29
CA THR A 193 21.73 17.63 -7.51
C THR A 193 21.49 17.90 -6.02
N GLY A 194 20.27 18.27 -5.63
CA GLY A 194 19.95 18.52 -4.24
C GLY A 194 18.49 18.84 -4.00
N ILE A 195 18.18 19.09 -2.73
CA ILE A 195 16.89 19.56 -2.27
C ILE A 195 17.09 20.67 -1.25
N ASP A 196 16.21 21.65 -1.24
CA ASP A 196 16.11 22.63 -0.15
C ASP A 196 14.94 22.23 0.74
N TRP A 197 15.12 22.34 2.05
CA TRP A 197 14.14 21.90 3.03
C TRP A 197 14.09 22.85 4.23
N VAL A 198 13.00 22.79 4.98
CA VAL A 198 12.83 23.50 6.25
C VAL A 198 12.29 22.54 7.31
N ALA A 199 12.74 22.71 8.56
CA ALA A 199 12.19 21.98 9.70
C ALA A 199 10.81 22.54 10.09
N ALA A 200 9.96 21.72 10.69
CA ALA A 200 8.67 22.17 11.21
C ALA A 200 8.87 23.17 12.34
N GLY A 201 8.36 24.39 12.16
CA GLY A 201 8.49 25.48 13.13
C GLY A 201 9.47 26.59 12.73
N GLU A 202 10.16 26.44 11.58
CA GLU A 202 11.05 27.45 10.96
C GLU A 202 10.44 28.07 9.70
#